data_AF-A0A1D6KCN6-F1
#
_entry.id   AF-A0A1D6KCN6-F1
#
_cell.length_a   1.000
_cell.length_b   1.000
_cell.length_c   1.000
_cell.angle_alpha   90.00
_cell.angle_beta   90.00
_cell.angle_gamma   90.00
#
_symmetry.space_group_name_H-M   'P 1'
#
loop_
_entity.id
_entity.type
_entity.pdbx_description
1 polymer ?
#
loop_
_entity_poly.entity_id
_entity_poly.type
_entity_poly.pdbx_seq_one_letter_code
_entity_poly.pdbx_strand_id
1 'polypeptide(L)'
;MFLLLAHILTKRLHAIQILVAGNILNDSQITERCKWSCMFGEVEVPAKILADGTLICYSPQHKLGRVPFYITCSNRLACSEVREFEFRPTVSQYMDAPSPHGETNKVYFQIRLDKLLSLEPDEYQATVSNPSLEMIDLSKKISSLMASNDEWSNLLKLAVDNEPSTADHHDQFVEKLIKEKLHVWLLNKVGMGGKGPSVLDDEGQGVLHLAAALGYDWAIRPTLAAGVNINFRDVHGWTALHWAAICGR
;
A
#
# COMPACT_ATOMS: atom_id res chain seq x y z
N MET A 1 -19.59 -0.82 -19.91
CA MET A 1 -19.72 -0.27 -18.54
C MET A 1 -18.39 -0.52 -17.84
N PHE A 2 -17.64 0.52 -17.50
CA PHE A 2 -16.34 0.38 -16.84
C PHE A 2 -16.51 0.39 -15.31
N LEU A 3 -16.03 -0.66 -14.65
CA LEU A 3 -15.79 -0.66 -13.21
C LEU A 3 -14.43 -0.02 -12.96
N LEU A 4 -14.45 1.08 -12.20
CA LEU A 4 -13.32 1.97 -12.06
C LEU A 4 -12.62 1.70 -10.72
N LEU A 5 -11.59 0.85 -10.75
CA LEU A 5 -10.65 0.66 -9.64
C LEU A 5 -9.48 1.62 -9.86
N ALA A 6 -9.68 2.89 -9.50
CA ALA A 6 -8.61 3.88 -9.56
C ALA A 6 -7.57 3.58 -8.47
N HIS A 7 -6.52 2.84 -8.83
CA HIS A 7 -5.30 2.74 -8.05
C HIS A 7 -4.37 3.87 -8.47
N ILE A 8 -4.28 4.92 -7.65
CA ILE A 8 -3.33 6.02 -7.86
C ILE A 8 -1.92 5.43 -7.64
N LEU A 9 -1.19 5.22 -8.73
CA LEU A 9 0.22 4.87 -8.71
C LEU A 9 1.05 6.14 -8.96
N THR A 10 2.07 6.30 -8.14
CA THR A 10 3.03 7.40 -7.93
C THR A 10 3.80 8.01 -9.12
N LYS A 11 4.43 9.15 -8.79
CA LYS A 11 4.95 10.30 -9.55
C LYS A 11 6.29 10.09 -10.30
N ARG A 12 6.51 10.84 -11.40
CA ARG A 12 7.82 11.42 -11.79
C ARG A 12 7.70 12.96 -11.91
N LEU A 13 8.51 13.64 -11.12
CA LEU A 13 8.84 15.08 -10.98
C LEU A 13 7.86 16.21 -11.36
N HIS A 14 7.01 16.16 -12.38
CA HIS A 14 6.08 17.27 -12.70
C HIS A 14 4.68 16.83 -13.17
N ALA A 15 4.42 15.53 -13.26
CA ALA A 15 3.09 14.97 -13.55
C ALA A 15 2.89 13.67 -12.75
N ILE A 16 1.74 13.54 -12.07
CA ILE A 16 1.36 12.28 -11.44
C ILE A 16 0.81 11.40 -12.56
N GLN A 17 1.46 10.27 -12.83
CA GLN A 17 0.88 9.26 -13.71
C GLN A 17 -0.30 8.63 -12.97
N ILE A 18 -1.42 8.38 -13.63
CA ILE A 18 -2.57 7.70 -13.01
C ILE A 18 -2.80 6.43 -13.80
N LEU A 19 -2.67 5.30 -13.11
CA LEU A 19 -3.09 4.01 -13.63
C LEU A 19 -4.58 3.83 -13.33
N VAL A 20 -5.39 3.70 -14.37
CA VAL A 20 -6.82 3.46 -14.25
C VAL A 20 -7.06 2.02 -14.68
N ALA A 21 -7.10 1.12 -13.71
CA ALA A 21 -7.42 -0.28 -13.94
C ALA A 21 -8.94 -0.47 -13.99
N GLY A 22 -9.42 -1.12 -15.04
CA GLY A 22 -10.83 -1.45 -15.20
C GLY A 22 -11.04 -2.43 -16.35
N ASN A 23 -12.04 -3.30 -16.24
CA ASN A 23 -12.39 -4.24 -17.31
C ASN A 23 -13.29 -3.59 -18.36
N ILE A 24 -12.94 -3.77 -19.64
CA ILE A 24 -13.77 -3.35 -20.77
C ILE A 24 -14.84 -4.42 -20.99
N LEU A 25 -16.09 -4.10 -20.64
CA LEU A 25 -17.18 -5.06 -20.66
C LEU A 25 -17.77 -5.38 -22.05
N ASN A 26 -17.27 -4.87 -23.19
CA ASN A 26 -17.73 -5.34 -24.51
C ASN A 26 -16.93 -4.88 -25.75
N ASP A 27 -16.95 -5.80 -26.72
CA ASP A 27 -16.69 -5.77 -28.17
C ASP A 27 -15.34 -5.26 -28.71
N SER A 28 -14.57 -6.20 -29.29
CA SER A 28 -13.22 -6.01 -29.82
C SER A 28 -13.12 -4.95 -30.91
N GLN A 29 -14.23 -4.59 -31.57
CA GLN A 29 -14.26 -3.52 -32.58
C GLN A 29 -14.27 -2.09 -32.01
N ILE A 30 -14.74 -1.88 -30.77
CA ILE A 30 -14.81 -0.54 -30.15
C ILE A 30 -13.44 -0.15 -29.58
N THR A 31 -12.70 -1.11 -29.04
CA THR A 31 -11.36 -0.93 -28.48
C THR A 31 -10.32 -0.42 -29.47
N GLU A 32 -10.42 -0.78 -30.76
CA GLU A 32 -9.45 -0.37 -31.79
C GLU A 32 -9.73 1.01 -32.40
N ARG A 33 -10.96 1.52 -32.30
CA ARG A 33 -11.37 2.78 -32.94
C ARG A 33 -11.60 3.94 -31.97
N CYS A 34 -11.77 3.67 -30.68
CA CYS A 34 -11.99 4.71 -29.70
C CYS A 34 -10.68 5.40 -29.28
N LYS A 35 -10.67 6.73 -29.37
CA LYS A 35 -9.68 7.56 -28.68
C LYS A 35 -10.13 7.64 -27.23
N TRP A 36 -9.42 6.99 -26.33
CA TRP A 36 -9.75 6.99 -24.92
C TRP A 36 -9.24 8.27 -24.25
N SER A 37 -10.08 8.88 -23.42
CA SER A 37 -9.71 10.01 -22.56
C SER A 37 -10.27 9.80 -21.15
N CYS A 38 -9.59 10.36 -20.15
CA CYS A 38 -10.06 10.50 -18.79
C CYS A 38 -10.45 11.96 -18.54
N MET A 39 -11.62 12.19 -17.96
CA MET A 39 -12.09 13.51 -17.54
C MET A 39 -11.73 13.74 -16.08
N PHE A 40 -11.20 14.93 -15.77
CA PHE A 40 -10.94 15.44 -14.42
C PHE A 40 -11.69 16.77 -14.28
N GLY A 41 -12.94 16.72 -13.81
CA GLY A 41 -13.84 17.85 -13.94
C GLY A 41 -14.06 18.17 -15.41
N GLU A 42 -13.73 19.40 -15.80
CA GLU A 42 -13.83 19.88 -17.18
C GLU A 42 -12.58 19.59 -18.03
N VAL A 43 -11.53 19.01 -17.43
CA VAL A 43 -10.25 18.77 -18.12
C VAL A 43 -10.22 17.38 -18.72
N GLU A 44 -10.09 17.30 -20.04
CA GLU A 44 -9.94 16.05 -20.78
C GLU A 44 -8.46 15.69 -20.94
N VAL A 45 -8.07 14.48 -20.53
CA VAL A 45 -6.71 13.97 -20.68
C VAL A 45 -6.71 12.68 -21.51
N PRO A 46 -5.92 12.59 -22.59
CA PRO A 46 -5.79 11.37 -23.37
C PRO A 46 -5.31 10.18 -22.53
N ALA A 47 -5.92 9.02 -22.75
CA ALA A 47 -5.56 7.76 -22.12
C ALA A 47 -5.06 6.74 -23.15
N LYS A 48 -4.07 5.93 -22.76
CA LYS A 48 -3.55 4.82 -23.55
C LYS A 48 -4.08 3.51 -22.99
N ILE A 49 -4.57 2.65 -23.86
CA ILE A 49 -4.96 1.28 -23.51
C ILE A 49 -3.75 0.35 -23.58
N LEU A 50 -3.58 -0.49 -22.57
CA LEU A 50 -2.59 -1.57 -22.53
C LEU A 50 -3.20 -2.88 -23.02
N ALA A 51 -2.34 -3.86 -23.32
CA ALA A 51 -2.75 -5.16 -23.88
C ALA A 51 -3.70 -5.97 -22.98
N ASP A 52 -3.71 -5.68 -21.68
CA ASP A 52 -4.56 -6.30 -20.65
C ASP A 52 -5.91 -5.58 -20.45
N GLY A 53 -6.18 -4.52 -21.23
CA GLY A 53 -7.38 -3.69 -21.08
C GLY A 53 -7.26 -2.56 -20.05
N THR A 54 -6.10 -2.41 -19.39
CA THR A 54 -5.84 -1.31 -18.45
C THR A 54 -5.65 0.01 -19.18
N LEU A 55 -6.22 1.10 -18.65
CA LEU A 55 -6.02 2.46 -19.19
C LEU A 55 -4.99 3.22 -18.36
N ILE A 56 -4.07 3.90 -19.05
CA ILE A 56 -3.07 4.77 -18.43
C ILE A 56 -3.29 6.21 -18.90
N CYS A 57 -3.36 7.15 -17.96
CA CYS A 57 -3.40 8.58 -18.24
C CYS A 57 -2.49 9.34 -17.27
N TYR A 58 -2.31 10.64 -17.48
CA TYR A 58 -1.62 11.51 -16.52
C TYR A 58 -2.63 12.43 -15.84
N SER A 59 -2.45 12.71 -14.55
CA SER A 59 -3.26 13.73 -13.88
C SER A 59 -2.96 15.10 -14.50
N PRO A 60 -3.95 15.92 -14.83
CA PRO A 60 -3.70 17.29 -15.22
C PRO A 60 -3.30 18.12 -14.00
N GLN A 61 -2.71 19.30 -14.23
CA GLN A 61 -2.59 20.29 -13.17
C GLN A 61 -3.97 20.88 -12.88
N HIS A 62 -4.40 20.84 -11.62
CA HIS A 62 -5.70 21.34 -11.20
C HIS A 62 -5.59 22.03 -9.84
N LYS A 63 -6.54 22.92 -9.54
CA LYS A 63 -6.67 23.52 -8.20
C LYS A 63 -6.97 22.42 -7.18
N LEU A 64 -6.58 22.65 -5.93
CA LEU A 64 -6.91 21.75 -4.84
C LEU A 64 -8.44 21.56 -4.73
N GLY A 65 -8.85 20.34 -4.44
CA GLY A 65 -10.26 19.98 -4.29
C GLY A 65 -10.67 18.72 -5.04
N ARG A 66 -11.94 18.35 -4.88
CA ARG A 66 -12.54 17.18 -5.51
C ARG A 66 -13.17 17.57 -6.84
N VAL A 67 -12.99 16.72 -7.84
CA VAL A 67 -13.60 16.83 -9.17
C VAL A 67 -14.24 15.51 -9.57
N PRO A 68 -15.27 15.52 -10.43
CA PRO A 68 -15.76 14.30 -11.03
C PRO A 68 -14.69 13.70 -11.96
N PHE A 69 -14.59 12.37 -11.96
CA PHE A 69 -13.66 11.59 -12.74
C PHE A 69 -14.38 10.46 -13.45
N TYR A 70 -14.18 10.35 -14.76
CA TYR A 70 -14.80 9.32 -15.58
C TYR A 70 -14.05 9.14 -16.91
N ILE A 71 -14.25 7.99 -17.55
CA ILE A 71 -13.64 7.63 -18.83
C ILE A 71 -14.62 7.99 -19.97
N THR A 72 -14.08 8.47 -21.08
CA THR A 72 -14.83 8.83 -22.29
C THR A 72 -14.09 8.42 -23.57
N CYS A 73 -14.82 8.25 -24.67
CA CYS A 73 -14.24 8.02 -26.00
C CYS A 73 -13.96 9.34 -26.73
N SER A 74 -13.29 10.27 -26.04
CA SER A 74 -13.05 11.66 -26.48
C SER A 74 -14.29 12.41 -26.95
N ASN A 75 -15.46 12.08 -26.41
CA ASN A 75 -16.74 12.74 -26.71
C ASN A 75 -17.36 13.40 -25.48
N ARG A 76 -16.64 13.40 -24.34
CA ARG A 76 -17.05 13.90 -23.02
C ARG A 76 -18.27 13.22 -22.41
N LEU A 77 -18.81 12.19 -23.05
CA LEU A 77 -19.84 11.33 -22.50
C LEU A 77 -19.20 10.21 -21.69
N ALA A 78 -19.72 9.97 -20.49
CA ALA A 78 -19.18 8.96 -19.59
C ALA A 78 -19.46 7.54 -20.11
N CYS A 79 -18.38 6.78 -20.32
CA CYS A 79 -18.42 5.35 -20.62
C CYS A 79 -18.17 4.49 -19.36
N SER A 80 -17.86 5.15 -18.24
CA SER A 80 -17.65 4.57 -16.91
C SER A 80 -18.62 5.13 -15.88
N GLU A 81 -18.60 4.55 -14.69
CA GLU A 81 -19.08 5.24 -13.49
C GLU A 81 -18.34 6.58 -13.31
N VAL A 82 -19.06 7.58 -12.79
CA VAL A 82 -18.49 8.87 -12.38
C VAL A 82 -18.08 8.77 -10.91
N ARG A 83 -16.79 9.03 -10.61
CA ARG A 83 -16.22 8.99 -9.26
C ARG A 83 -15.66 10.35 -8.87
N GLU A 84 -15.39 10.57 -7.58
CA GLU A 84 -14.65 11.77 -7.15
C GLU A 84 -13.14 11.51 -7.20
N PHE A 85 -12.40 12.42 -7.84
CA PHE A 85 -10.94 12.49 -7.81
C PHE A 85 -10.50 13.73 -7.03
N GLU A 86 -9.58 13.58 -6.08
CA GLU A 86 -9.16 14.65 -5.19
C GLU A 86 -7.74 15.14 -5.54
N PHE A 87 -7.62 16.41 -5.91
CA PHE A 87 -6.35 17.10 -6.02
C PHE A 87 -5.93 17.64 -4.66
N ARG A 88 -4.88 17.04 -4.10
CA ARG A 88 -4.31 17.42 -2.80
C ARG A 88 -3.05 18.28 -2.97
N PRO A 89 -2.67 19.08 -1.96
CA PRO A 89 -1.41 19.80 -1.97
C PRO A 89 -0.28 18.84 -2.32
N THR A 90 0.61 19.24 -3.22
CA THR A 90 1.91 18.58 -3.34
C THR A 90 2.63 18.87 -2.03
N VAL A 91 2.55 17.97 -1.06
CA VAL A 91 3.17 18.16 0.25
C VAL A 91 4.68 18.10 0.06
N SER A 92 5.28 19.27 -0.21
CA SER A 92 6.73 19.50 -0.13
C SER A 92 7.23 19.49 1.32
N GLN A 93 6.35 19.33 2.30
CA GLN A 93 6.69 19.36 3.73
C GLN A 93 7.31 18.04 4.23
N TYR A 94 7.48 17.04 3.35
CA TYR A 94 8.30 15.87 3.65
C TYR A 94 9.81 16.17 3.74
N MET A 95 10.21 17.44 3.52
CA MET A 95 11.60 17.90 3.63
C MET A 95 12.11 18.07 5.08
N ASP A 96 11.23 17.93 6.09
CA ASP A 96 11.65 17.88 7.50
C ASP A 96 11.78 16.45 8.05
N ALA A 97 11.35 15.43 7.30
CA ALA A 97 11.81 14.05 7.50
C ALA A 97 13.11 13.87 6.70
N PRO A 98 14.11 13.13 7.23
CA PRO A 98 15.39 12.95 6.53
C PRO A 98 15.17 12.51 5.08
N SER A 99 15.85 13.22 4.16
CA SER A 99 15.75 13.10 2.70
C SER A 99 15.45 11.68 2.23
N PRO A 100 14.56 11.43 1.24
CA PRO A 100 14.12 10.10 0.78
C PRO A 100 15.23 9.14 0.32
N HIS A 101 16.50 9.55 0.34
CA HIS A 101 17.65 8.80 -0.16
C HIS A 101 18.72 8.74 0.94
N GLY A 102 18.83 7.59 1.62
CA GLY A 102 19.89 7.32 2.61
C GLY A 102 19.56 6.22 3.64
N GLU A 103 20.58 5.56 4.17
CA GLU A 103 20.50 4.54 5.25
C GLU A 103 19.79 5.04 6.52
N THR A 104 19.86 6.35 6.77
CA THR A 104 19.21 7.06 7.88
C THR A 104 17.68 6.92 7.91
N ASN A 105 17.03 6.68 6.77
CA ASN A 105 15.58 6.50 6.72
C ASN A 105 15.12 5.10 7.09
N LYS A 106 15.93 4.08 6.80
CA LYS A 106 15.60 2.68 7.13
C LYS A 106 15.51 2.51 8.64
N VAL A 107 16.52 2.99 9.36
CA VAL A 107 16.56 2.94 10.84
C VAL A 107 15.39 3.73 11.44
N TYR A 108 15.06 4.89 10.88
CA TYR A 108 13.91 5.69 11.33
C TYR A 108 12.58 4.93 11.21
N PHE A 109 12.29 4.33 10.05
CA PHE A 109 11.08 3.54 9.87
C PHE A 109 11.08 2.26 10.72
N GLN A 110 12.24 1.62 10.91
CA GLN A 110 12.39 0.46 11.80
C GLN A 110 12.07 0.83 13.26
N ILE A 111 12.56 1.97 13.77
CA ILE A 111 12.26 2.44 15.13
C ILE A 111 10.76 2.73 15.29
N ARG A 112 10.15 3.39 14.30
CA ARG A 112 8.70 3.67 14.32
C ARG A 112 7.89 2.38 14.32
N LEU A 113 8.26 1.42 13.47
CA LEU A 113 7.58 0.13 13.40
C LEU A 113 7.77 -0.65 14.71
N ASP A 114 8.98 -0.67 15.26
CA ASP A 114 9.27 -1.31 16.55
C ASP A 114 8.43 -0.71 17.68
N LYS A 115 8.36 0.62 17.76
CA LYS A 115 7.52 1.34 18.73
C LYS A 115 6.06 0.96 18.54
N LEU A 116 5.55 0.98 17.31
CA LEU A 116 4.16 0.64 16.98
C LEU A 116 3.80 -0.80 17.39
N LEU A 117 4.71 -1.75 17.17
CA LEU A 117 4.52 -3.16 17.55
C LEU A 117 4.66 -3.39 19.05
N SER A 118 5.40 -2.52 19.74
CA SER A 118 5.62 -2.57 21.19
C SER A 118 4.56 -1.80 21.99
N LEU A 119 3.67 -1.05 21.33
CA LEU A 119 2.51 -0.44 22.00
C LEU A 119 1.61 -1.56 22.51
N GLU A 120 1.52 -1.68 23.84
CA GLU A 120 0.58 -2.59 24.47
C GLU A 120 -0.85 -2.16 24.10
N PRO A 121 -1.77 -3.11 23.86
CA PRO A 121 -3.19 -2.77 23.72
C PRO A 121 -3.66 -2.09 25.01
N ASP A 122 -4.04 -0.81 24.91
CA ASP A 122 -4.66 -0.07 26.01
C ASP A 122 -5.74 -0.93 26.68
N GLU A 123 -5.70 -0.94 28.01
CA GLU A 123 -6.51 -1.72 28.93
C GLU A 123 -7.97 -1.91 28.47
N TYR A 124 -8.24 -3.01 27.76
CA TYR A 124 -9.55 -3.62 27.74
C TYR A 124 -9.36 -5.12 27.97
N GLN A 125 -9.24 -5.47 29.25
CA GLN A 125 -9.52 -6.82 29.71
C GLN A 125 -10.92 -7.21 29.25
N ALA A 126 -10.97 -8.03 28.20
CA ALA A 126 -12.11 -8.90 27.94
C ALA A 126 -11.52 -10.25 27.55
N THR A 127 -11.37 -11.08 28.59
CA THR A 127 -11.31 -12.53 28.56
C THR A 127 -11.90 -13.13 27.28
N VAL A 128 -11.05 -13.66 26.39
CA VAL A 128 -11.49 -14.70 25.45
C VAL A 128 -11.14 -16.03 26.09
N SER A 129 -12.02 -16.52 26.95
CA SER A 129 -11.82 -17.79 27.65
C SER A 129 -11.96 -19.02 26.74
N ASN A 130 -12.24 -18.85 25.44
CA ASN A 130 -12.13 -19.90 24.42
C ASN A 130 -11.95 -19.27 23.02
N PRO A 131 -10.82 -19.48 22.33
CA PRO A 131 -10.65 -18.99 20.95
C PRO A 131 -11.61 -19.69 20.00
N SER A 132 -12.25 -18.95 19.09
CA SER A 132 -13.14 -19.54 18.07
C SER A 132 -12.32 -20.35 17.05
N LEU A 133 -12.98 -21.30 16.37
CA LEU A 133 -12.34 -22.07 15.30
C LEU A 133 -11.77 -21.16 14.19
N GLU A 134 -12.49 -20.08 13.85
CA GLU A 134 -12.04 -19.07 12.90
C GLU A 134 -10.76 -18.36 13.35
N MET A 135 -10.64 -18.04 14.66
CA MET A 135 -9.43 -17.44 15.21
C MET A 135 -8.24 -18.39 15.18
N ILE A 136 -8.46 -19.68 15.43
CA ILE A 136 -7.42 -20.71 15.36
C ILE A 136 -6.92 -20.85 13.92
N ASP A 137 -7.83 -20.94 12.94
CA ASP A 137 -7.46 -21.09 11.53
C ASP A 137 -6.77 -19.83 10.98
N LEU A 138 -7.20 -18.64 11.41
CA LEU A 138 -6.54 -17.39 11.01
C LEU A 138 -5.12 -17.29 11.60
N SER A 139 -4.96 -17.68 12.86
CA SER A 139 -3.65 -17.74 13.53
C SER A 139 -2.70 -18.71 12.84
N LYS A 140 -3.18 -19.91 12.45
CA LYS A 140 -2.39 -20.87 11.67
C LYS A 140 -1.98 -20.31 10.31
N LYS A 141 -2.91 -19.65 9.61
CA LYS A 141 -2.65 -19.01 8.31
C LYS A 141 -1.59 -17.92 8.42
N ILE A 142 -1.66 -17.06 9.44
CA ILE A 142 -0.67 -16.02 9.70
C ILE A 142 0.71 -16.64 9.96
N SER A 143 0.81 -17.65 10.83
CA SER A 143 2.07 -18.33 11.11
C SER A 143 2.68 -18.98 9.87
N SER A 144 1.86 -19.60 9.01
CA SER A 144 2.30 -20.18 7.74
C SER A 144 2.84 -19.10 6.78
N LEU A 145 2.16 -17.96 6.65
CA LEU A 145 2.63 -16.85 5.82
C LEU A 145 3.95 -16.27 6.34
N MET A 146 4.10 -16.12 7.65
CA MET A 146 5.33 -15.63 8.28
C MET A 146 6.53 -16.56 8.03
N ALA A 147 6.32 -17.88 8.07
CA ALA A 147 7.38 -18.88 7.84
C ALA A 147 7.78 -19.03 6.36
N SER A 148 6.81 -18.97 5.44
CA SER A 148 7.07 -19.18 4.00
C SER A 148 8.06 -18.18 3.40
N ASN A 149 8.12 -16.98 3.97
CA ASN A 149 9.04 -15.95 3.49
C ASN A 149 10.49 -16.17 3.94
N ASP A 150 10.73 -16.91 5.03
CA ASP A 150 12.10 -17.24 5.46
C ASP A 150 12.78 -18.19 4.48
N GLU A 151 12.01 -19.12 3.91
CA GLU A 151 12.53 -20.13 2.99
C GLU A 151 12.98 -19.50 1.67
N TRP A 152 12.19 -18.59 1.10
CA TRP A 152 12.59 -17.83 -0.10
C TRP A 152 13.74 -16.86 0.17
N SER A 153 13.72 -16.16 1.31
CA SER A 153 14.81 -15.26 1.71
C SER A 153 16.13 -16.02 1.94
N ASN A 154 16.09 -17.22 2.51
CA ASN A 154 17.27 -18.07 2.69
C ASN A 154 17.79 -18.63 1.36
N LEU A 155 16.90 -19.00 0.44
CA LEU A 155 17.28 -19.42 -0.91
C LEU A 155 17.93 -18.29 -1.72
N LEU A 156 17.44 -17.06 -1.60
CA LEU A 156 18.02 -15.89 -2.27
C LEU A 156 19.44 -15.59 -1.74
N LYS A 157 19.68 -15.79 -0.44
CA LYS A 157 21.01 -15.64 0.19
C LYS A 157 22.03 -16.63 -0.37
N LEU A 158 21.62 -17.87 -0.66
CA LEU A 158 22.50 -18.88 -1.25
C LEU A 158 22.83 -18.62 -2.73
N ALA A 159 22.05 -17.77 -3.40
CA ALA A 159 22.23 -17.44 -4.82
C ALA A 159 23.12 -16.22 -5.07
N VAL A 160 23.49 -15.48 -4.02
CA VAL A 160 24.32 -14.28 -4.11
C VAL A 160 25.63 -14.53 -3.34
N ASP A 161 26.70 -14.86 -4.05
CA ASP A 161 28.06 -15.13 -3.53
C ASP A 161 28.78 -13.86 -3.01
N ASN A 162 28.10 -12.95 -2.31
CA ASN A 162 28.72 -11.79 -1.70
C ASN A 162 28.79 -11.97 -0.18
N GLU A 163 30.01 -11.99 0.35
CA GLU A 163 30.29 -11.87 1.79
C GLU A 163 29.53 -10.66 2.35
N PRO A 164 28.53 -10.87 3.23
CA PRO A 164 27.72 -9.79 3.77
C PRO A 164 28.58 -8.85 4.62
N SER A 165 28.46 -7.54 4.39
CA SER A 165 29.15 -6.54 5.20
C SER A 165 28.63 -6.52 6.65
N THR A 166 29.39 -5.97 7.60
CA THR A 166 28.97 -5.88 9.01
C THR A 166 27.67 -5.11 9.23
N ALA A 167 27.36 -4.13 8.36
CA ALA A 167 26.09 -3.41 8.36
C ALA A 167 24.90 -4.31 7.97
N ASP A 168 25.12 -5.25 7.05
CA ASP A 168 24.10 -6.20 6.59
C ASP A 168 23.69 -7.19 7.70
N HIS A 169 24.63 -7.60 8.55
CA HIS A 169 24.32 -8.45 9.70
C HIS A 169 23.46 -7.76 10.77
N HIS A 170 23.69 -6.47 11.03
CA HIS A 170 22.87 -5.71 11.98
C HIS A 170 21.45 -5.53 11.44
N ASP A 171 21.33 -5.19 10.16
CA ASP A 171 20.05 -5.04 9.48
C ASP A 171 19.21 -6.31 9.49
N GLN A 172 19.84 -7.46 9.23
CA GLN A 172 19.17 -8.77 9.29
C GLN A 172 18.70 -9.11 10.71
N PHE A 173 19.47 -8.74 11.74
CA PHE A 173 19.08 -8.94 13.13
C PHE A 173 17.88 -8.08 13.51
N VAL A 174 17.88 -6.79 13.14
CA VAL A 174 16.75 -5.88 13.39
C VAL A 174 15.49 -6.36 12.67
N GLU A 175 15.63 -6.76 11.41
CA GLU A 175 14.50 -7.31 10.64
C GLU A 175 13.93 -8.57 11.29
N LYS A 176 14.79 -9.48 11.76
CA LYS A 176 14.35 -10.67 12.51
C LYS A 176 13.58 -10.30 13.78
N LEU A 177 14.08 -9.33 14.55
CA LEU A 177 13.42 -8.88 15.78
C LEU A 177 12.04 -8.25 15.48
N ILE A 178 11.96 -7.39 14.47
CA ILE A 178 10.69 -6.79 14.03
C ILE A 178 9.74 -7.88 13.53
N LYS A 179 10.23 -8.90 12.83
CA LYS A 179 9.44 -10.02 12.35
C LYS A 179 8.83 -10.83 13.50
N GLU A 180 9.60 -11.12 14.53
CA GLU A 180 9.12 -11.79 15.76
C GLU A 180 8.06 -10.94 16.48
N LYS A 181 8.32 -9.64 16.67
CA LYS A 181 7.35 -8.70 17.25
C LYS A 181 6.07 -8.60 16.44
N LEU A 182 6.17 -8.53 15.11
CA LEU A 182 5.01 -8.48 14.22
C LEU A 182 4.18 -9.75 14.35
N HIS A 183 4.82 -10.92 14.43
CA HIS A 183 4.10 -12.19 14.57
C HIS A 183 3.24 -12.20 15.85
N VAL A 184 3.84 -11.85 16.99
CA VAL A 184 3.14 -11.76 18.28
C VAL A 184 2.00 -10.75 18.21
N TRP A 185 2.28 -9.56 17.65
CA TRP A 185 1.28 -8.51 17.48
C TRP A 185 0.09 -8.98 16.63
N LEU A 186 0.33 -9.66 15.51
CA LEU A 186 -0.72 -10.18 14.63
C LEU A 186 -1.57 -11.25 15.33
N LEU A 187 -0.96 -12.17 16.08
CA LEU A 187 -1.67 -13.22 16.82
C LEU A 187 -2.58 -12.63 17.91
N ASN A 188 -2.08 -11.63 18.64
CA ASN A 188 -2.90 -10.92 19.63
C ASN A 188 -4.09 -10.19 18.98
N LYS A 189 -3.91 -9.66 17.75
CA LYS A 189 -4.99 -8.96 17.03
C LYS A 189 -6.11 -9.89 16.56
N VAL A 190 -5.80 -11.12 16.15
CA VAL A 190 -6.83 -12.13 15.83
C VAL A 190 -7.73 -12.40 17.04
N GLY A 191 -7.19 -12.25 18.25
CA GLY A 191 -7.87 -12.30 19.55
C GLY A 191 -9.07 -11.37 19.73
N MET A 192 -9.08 -10.22 19.05
CA MET A 192 -9.89 -9.06 19.45
C MET A 192 -11.19 -8.85 18.64
N GLY A 193 -11.67 -9.88 17.94
CA GLY A 193 -13.05 -9.88 17.40
C GLY A 193 -13.32 -8.88 16.27
N GLY A 194 -12.42 -8.80 15.27
CA GLY A 194 -12.71 -8.12 14.00
C GLY A 194 -12.78 -6.59 14.03
N LYS A 195 -12.61 -5.96 15.20
CA LYS A 195 -12.27 -4.53 15.29
C LYS A 195 -10.79 -4.41 14.93
N GLY A 196 -10.54 -4.23 13.62
CA GLY A 196 -9.23 -4.30 12.98
C GLY A 196 -8.13 -3.43 13.63
N PRO A 197 -6.88 -3.57 13.19
CA PRO A 197 -5.76 -2.91 13.84
C PRO A 197 -5.72 -1.43 13.49
N SER A 198 -6.33 -0.61 14.33
CA SER A 198 -6.18 0.83 14.30
C SER A 198 -5.04 1.30 15.22
N VAL A 199 -4.00 0.48 15.43
CA VAL A 199 -2.79 0.98 16.10
C VAL A 199 -2.04 1.77 15.05
N LEU A 200 -2.13 3.09 15.18
CA LEU A 200 -1.49 4.06 14.32
C LEU A 200 -0.50 4.84 15.18
N ASP A 201 0.59 5.28 14.58
CA ASP A 201 1.46 6.25 15.23
C ASP A 201 0.89 7.68 15.12
N ASP A 202 1.67 8.65 15.61
CA ASP A 202 1.29 10.06 15.68
C ASP A 202 1.01 10.69 14.29
N GLU A 203 1.46 10.05 13.19
CA GLU A 203 1.18 10.47 11.80
C GLU A 203 0.00 9.69 11.19
N GLY A 204 -0.74 8.94 11.99
CA GLY A 204 -1.81 8.07 11.52
C GLY A 204 -1.28 6.90 10.68
N GLN A 205 -0.01 6.53 10.80
CA GLN A 205 0.57 5.42 10.04
C GLN A 205 0.46 4.11 10.81
N GLY A 206 -0.02 3.07 10.14
CA GLY A 206 -0.05 1.70 10.66
C GLY A 206 1.07 0.84 10.09
N VAL A 207 1.09 -0.44 10.50
CA VAL A 207 2.08 -1.45 10.09
C VAL A 207 2.29 -1.49 8.58
N LEU A 208 1.21 -1.40 7.77
CA LEU A 208 1.33 -1.47 6.31
C LEU A 208 2.10 -0.28 5.70
N HIS A 209 1.97 0.93 6.26
CA HIS A 209 2.70 2.11 5.76
C HIS A 209 4.19 1.96 6.00
N LEU A 210 4.56 1.62 7.23
CA LEU A 210 5.96 1.47 7.65
C LEU A 210 6.63 0.26 6.97
N ALA A 211 5.92 -0.87 6.87
CA ALA A 211 6.42 -2.04 6.15
C ALA A 211 6.66 -1.74 4.66
N ALA A 212 5.75 -0.99 4.02
CA ALA A 212 5.91 -0.60 2.63
C ALA A 212 7.09 0.36 2.41
N ALA A 213 7.29 1.34 3.29
CA ALA A 213 8.46 2.23 3.24
C ALA A 213 9.79 1.45 3.41
N LEU A 214 9.77 0.40 4.24
CA LEU A 214 10.92 -0.47 4.50
C LEU A 214 11.17 -1.51 3.39
N GLY A 215 10.18 -1.79 2.53
CA GLY A 215 10.25 -2.89 1.56
C GLY A 215 10.10 -4.26 2.22
N TYR A 216 9.41 -4.34 3.37
CA TYR A 216 9.14 -5.58 4.09
C TYR A 216 7.95 -6.31 3.49
N ASP A 217 8.13 -6.84 2.28
CA ASP A 217 7.09 -7.59 1.55
C ASP A 217 6.53 -8.77 2.36
N TRP A 218 7.40 -9.38 3.18
CA TRP A 218 7.05 -10.47 4.08
C TRP A 218 5.98 -10.09 5.12
N ALA A 219 5.87 -8.81 5.47
CA ALA A 219 4.91 -8.31 6.44
C ALA A 219 3.53 -8.06 5.82
N ILE A 220 3.44 -7.86 4.51
CA ILE A 220 2.21 -7.41 3.84
C ILE A 220 1.12 -8.49 3.93
N ARG A 221 1.37 -9.69 3.40
CA ARG A 221 0.35 -10.76 3.33
C ARG A 221 -0.18 -11.20 4.71
N PRO A 222 0.68 -11.42 5.73
CA PRO A 222 0.22 -11.73 7.09
C PRO A 222 -0.65 -10.62 7.69
N THR A 223 -0.27 -9.36 7.46
CA THR A 223 -1.01 -8.19 7.94
C THR A 223 -2.40 -8.11 7.28
N LEU A 224 -2.50 -8.33 5.97
CA LEU A 224 -3.80 -8.40 5.29
C LEU A 224 -4.65 -9.58 5.80
N ALA A 225 -4.04 -10.74 6.06
CA ALA A 225 -4.75 -11.89 6.63
C ALA A 225 -5.35 -11.56 8.01
N ALA A 226 -4.68 -10.72 8.82
CA ALA A 226 -5.22 -10.22 10.08
C ALA A 226 -6.33 -9.15 9.93
N GLY A 227 -6.77 -8.86 8.70
CA GLY A 227 -7.91 -7.96 8.43
C GLY A 227 -7.55 -6.48 8.29
N VAL A 228 -6.27 -6.15 8.10
CA VAL A 228 -5.85 -4.76 7.86
C VAL A 228 -6.26 -4.33 6.46
N ASN A 229 -6.94 -3.18 6.34
CA ASN A 229 -7.32 -2.65 5.04
C ASN A 229 -6.10 -2.11 4.29
N ILE A 230 -5.79 -2.68 3.12
CA ILE A 230 -4.67 -2.25 2.27
C ILE A 230 -4.80 -0.81 1.75
N ASN A 231 -6.03 -0.31 1.66
CA ASN A 231 -6.33 1.04 1.20
C ASN A 231 -6.53 2.01 2.37
N PHE A 232 -6.18 1.61 3.60
CA PHE A 232 -6.15 2.51 4.73
C PHE A 232 -5.23 3.70 4.44
N ARG A 233 -5.61 4.87 4.96
CA ARG A 233 -5.04 6.17 4.64
C ARG A 233 -4.57 6.85 5.92
N ASP A 234 -3.32 7.30 5.93
CA ASP A 234 -2.77 8.09 7.04
C ASP A 234 -3.36 9.52 7.11
N VAL A 235 -2.85 10.38 8.01
CA VAL A 235 -3.35 11.75 8.16
C VAL A 235 -3.17 12.61 6.91
N HIS A 236 -2.27 12.22 6.01
CA HIS A 236 -2.02 12.88 4.72
C HIS A 236 -2.84 12.23 3.58
N GLY A 237 -3.56 11.16 3.91
CA GLY A 237 -4.29 10.24 3.05
C GLY A 237 -3.44 9.45 2.07
N TRP A 238 -2.19 9.20 2.44
CA TRP A 238 -1.33 8.23 1.75
C TRP A 238 -1.67 6.82 2.22
N THR A 239 -1.60 5.90 1.27
CA THR A 239 -1.72 4.45 1.52
C THR A 239 -0.34 3.80 1.49
N ALA A 240 -0.24 2.54 1.89
CA ALA A 240 1.01 1.78 1.87
C ALA A 240 1.74 1.86 0.51
N LEU A 241 0.98 1.87 -0.59
CA LEU A 241 1.53 1.99 -1.94
C LEU A 241 2.22 3.34 -2.21
N HIS A 242 1.70 4.44 -1.65
CA HIS A 242 2.34 5.75 -1.76
C HIS A 242 3.70 5.76 -1.04
N TRP A 243 3.76 5.13 0.13
CA TRP A 243 4.96 4.98 0.94
C TRP A 243 6.02 4.11 0.28
N ALA A 244 5.64 2.96 -0.27
CA ALA A 244 6.57 2.11 -1.04
C ALA A 244 7.26 2.91 -2.14
N ALA A 245 6.47 3.62 -2.94
CA ALA A 245 6.99 4.29 -4.11
C ALA A 245 7.81 5.56 -3.82
N ILE A 246 7.46 6.34 -2.79
CA ILE A 246 8.31 7.49 -2.39
C ILE A 246 9.65 7.01 -1.83
N CYS A 247 9.67 5.82 -1.21
CA CYS A 247 10.88 5.18 -0.70
C CYS A 247 11.61 4.31 -1.73
N GLY A 248 11.09 4.19 -2.97
CA GLY A 248 11.72 3.41 -4.04
C GLY A 248 11.76 1.90 -3.78
N ARG A 249 10.73 1.36 -3.12
CA ARG A 249 10.53 -0.07 -2.85
C ARG A 249 9.68 -0.73 -3.92
#